data_AF-A0A918P5Y8-F1
#
_entry.id   AF-A0A918P5Y8-F1
#
_cell.length_a   1.000
_cell.length_b   1.000
_cell.length_c   1.000
_cell.angle_alpha   90.00
_cell.angle_beta   90.00
_cell.angle_gamma   90.00
#
_symmetry.space_group_name_H-M   'P 1'
#
loop_
_entity.id
_entity.type
_entity.pdbx_description
1 polymer ?
#
loop_
_entity_poly.entity_id
_entity_poly.type
_entity_poly.pdbx_seq_one_letter_code
_entity_poly.pdbx_strand_id
1 'polypeptide(L)'
;MPPPPETGTFLYNEPTIRFDRLPSVMTADLKYLLHYPPAVLDKVRALIDEDRLEAWLAARYADRHAIQTDAALYDYVNQIRQRHLKNAPPLSRVAYDSRQHPVHGTLGTNTRVARVQGSRLKTKHEIRVATLFRDTAPAFLRMIAVHELAHLKEREHTKAFYQLCQYMEPDYHQLEFDLRLYLTWQDIRSSPD
;
A
#
# COMPACT_ATOMS: atom_id res chain seq x y z
N MET A 1 52.77 68.20 4.52
CA MET A 1 51.97 67.57 5.60
C MET A 1 50.52 67.58 5.13
N PRO A 2 50.01 66.46 4.58
CA PRO A 2 48.64 66.37 4.05
C PRO A 2 47.58 66.19 5.16
N PRO A 3 46.32 66.61 4.92
CA PRO A 3 45.22 66.56 5.90
C PRO A 3 44.71 65.12 6.15
N PRO A 4 43.98 64.88 7.26
CA PRO A 4 43.52 63.55 7.65
C PRO A 4 42.40 63.05 6.73
N PRO A 5 42.28 61.73 6.49
CA PRO A 5 41.17 61.19 5.72
C PRO A 5 39.88 61.17 6.55
N GLU A 6 38.82 61.68 5.92
CA GLU A 6 37.46 61.70 6.45
C GLU A 6 36.81 60.31 6.46
N THR A 7 35.95 60.16 7.47
CA THR A 7 34.89 59.16 7.70
C THR A 7 34.47 58.31 6.49
N GLY A 8 34.83 57.03 6.54
CA GLY A 8 34.17 55.95 5.81
C GLY A 8 33.35 55.10 6.78
N THR A 9 32.03 55.24 6.72
CA THR A 9 31.06 54.39 7.42
C THR A 9 31.24 52.95 6.96
N PHE A 10 31.78 52.09 7.83
CA PHE A 10 31.76 50.65 7.61
C PHE A 10 30.30 50.18 7.76
N LEU A 11 29.60 50.11 6.63
CA LEU A 11 28.40 49.29 6.52
C LEU A 11 28.85 47.84 6.72
N TYR A 12 28.71 47.34 7.94
CA TYR A 12 28.67 45.90 8.19
C TYR A 12 27.48 45.37 7.41
N ASN A 13 27.77 44.80 6.24
CA ASN A 13 26.84 43.99 5.50
C ASN A 13 26.69 42.68 6.29
N GLU A 14 25.86 42.71 7.33
CA GLU A 14 25.32 41.50 7.94
C GLU A 14 24.79 40.63 6.80
N PRO A 15 25.26 39.39 6.61
CA PRO A 15 24.51 38.47 5.78
C PRO A 15 23.18 38.31 6.50
N THR A 16 22.15 38.97 5.98
CA THR A 16 20.77 38.60 6.28
C THR A 16 20.68 37.15 5.84
N ILE A 17 20.85 36.23 6.79
CA ILE A 17 20.43 34.84 6.64
C ILE A 17 18.94 34.96 6.42
N ARG A 18 18.53 35.11 5.16
CA ARG A 18 17.20 34.72 4.76
C ARG A 18 17.17 33.24 5.12
N PHE A 19 16.43 32.91 6.18
CA PHE A 19 15.82 31.61 6.32
C PHE A 19 14.88 31.47 5.11
N ASP A 20 15.46 31.29 3.92
CA ASP A 20 14.78 30.70 2.78
C ASP A 20 14.43 29.31 3.28
N ARG A 21 13.18 29.20 3.75
CA ARG A 21 12.41 28.00 3.99
C ARG A 21 13.30 26.75 3.93
N LEU A 22 13.87 26.37 5.08
CA LEU A 22 14.30 24.98 5.27
C LEU A 22 13.12 24.14 4.74
N PRO A 23 13.33 23.21 3.79
CA PRO A 23 12.23 22.34 3.39
C PRO A 23 11.69 21.78 4.70
N SER A 24 10.38 21.99 4.93
CA SER A 24 9.71 21.37 6.07
C SER A 24 10.14 19.92 6.00
N VAL A 25 10.95 19.47 6.97
CA VAL A 25 11.36 18.07 7.06
C VAL A 25 10.11 17.36 7.52
N MET A 26 9.18 17.20 6.58
CA MET A 26 8.02 16.36 6.70
C MET A 26 8.61 14.96 6.69
N THR A 27 8.99 14.46 7.86
CA THR A 27 9.23 13.03 8.01
C THR A 27 7.92 12.36 7.66
N ALA A 28 7.75 11.99 6.39
CA ALA A 28 6.60 11.25 5.92
C ALA A 28 6.46 10.05 6.86
N ASP A 29 5.33 9.98 7.55
CA ASP A 29 5.08 8.88 8.48
C ASP A 29 4.97 7.59 7.67
N LEU A 30 6.05 6.82 7.64
CA LEU A 30 6.17 5.57 6.89
C LEU A 30 5.46 4.42 7.62
N LYS A 31 4.28 4.67 8.19
CA LYS A 31 3.51 3.73 9.02
C LYS A 31 3.24 2.39 8.35
N TYR A 32 3.11 2.36 7.02
CA TYR A 32 2.91 1.13 6.25
C TYR A 32 4.19 0.32 6.01
N LEU A 33 5.36 0.92 6.26
CA LEU A 33 6.68 0.37 5.92
C LEU A 33 7.56 0.13 7.14
N LEU A 34 7.09 0.36 8.37
CA LEU A 34 7.90 0.30 9.61
C LEU A 34 8.69 -1.00 9.83
N HIS A 35 8.28 -2.10 9.18
CA HIS A 35 8.92 -3.42 9.30
C HIS A 35 10.07 -3.64 8.31
N TYR A 36 10.31 -2.70 7.37
CA TYR A 36 11.41 -2.80 6.41
C TYR A 36 12.72 -2.26 7.01
N PRO A 37 13.88 -2.77 6.55
CA PRO A 37 15.19 -2.32 7.05
C PRO A 37 15.39 -0.80 6.89
N PRO A 38 16.14 -0.14 7.79
CA PRO A 38 16.37 1.31 7.74
C PRO A 38 16.86 1.80 6.38
N ALA A 39 17.80 1.08 5.76
CA ALA A 39 18.33 1.44 4.44
C ALA A 39 17.28 1.44 3.31
N VAL A 40 16.19 0.67 3.44
CA VAL A 40 15.05 0.72 2.52
C VAL A 40 14.21 1.96 2.82
N LEU A 41 13.93 2.23 4.09
CA LEU A 41 13.15 3.39 4.52
C LEU A 41 13.82 4.70 4.09
N ASP A 42 15.15 4.80 4.19
CA ASP A 42 15.89 5.99 3.78
C ASP A 42 15.80 6.24 2.27
N LYS A 43 15.79 5.17 1.45
CA LYS A 43 15.54 5.29 0.01
C LYS A 43 14.12 5.76 -0.29
N VAL A 44 13.14 5.29 0.46
CA VAL A 44 11.75 5.74 0.32
C VAL A 44 11.60 7.20 0.72
N ARG A 45 12.23 7.63 1.83
CA ARG A 45 12.27 9.03 2.23
C ARG A 45 12.88 9.91 1.16
N ALA A 46 14.06 9.55 0.64
CA ALA A 46 14.69 10.30 -0.45
C ALA A 46 13.78 10.40 -1.69
N LEU A 47 13.08 9.32 -2.06
CA LEU A 47 12.14 9.33 -3.18
C LEU A 47 10.94 10.27 -2.97
N ILE A 48 10.48 10.40 -1.73
CA ILE A 48 9.41 11.33 -1.33
C ILE A 48 9.94 12.76 -1.30
N ASP A 49 11.09 12.99 -0.68
CA ASP A 49 11.74 14.31 -0.56
C ASP A 49 12.09 14.90 -1.93
N GLU A 50 12.41 14.05 -2.91
CA GLU A 50 12.66 14.42 -4.30
C GLU A 50 11.37 14.61 -5.13
N ASP A 51 10.18 14.44 -4.56
CA ASP A 51 8.87 14.50 -5.24
C ASP A 51 8.75 13.54 -6.45
N ARG A 52 9.39 12.36 -6.34
CA ARG A 52 9.46 11.36 -7.43
C ARG A 52 8.55 10.17 -7.23
N LEU A 53 8.00 9.99 -6.03
CA LEU A 53 7.16 8.82 -5.70
C LEU A 53 5.91 8.74 -6.58
N GLU A 54 5.20 9.85 -6.79
CA GLU A 54 4.00 9.89 -7.64
C GLU A 54 4.32 9.47 -9.08
N ALA A 55 5.33 10.09 -9.68
CA ALA A 55 5.74 9.81 -11.05
C ALA A 55 6.19 8.35 -11.21
N TRP A 56 6.90 7.81 -10.22
CA TRP A 56 7.32 6.41 -10.21
C TRP A 56 6.13 5.44 -10.15
N LEU A 57 5.16 5.69 -9.26
CA LEU A 57 3.94 4.90 -9.15
C LEU A 57 3.10 4.99 -10.43
N ALA A 58 2.91 6.19 -10.97
CA ALA A 58 2.13 6.41 -12.19
C ALA A 58 2.76 5.73 -13.41
N ALA A 59 4.10 5.74 -13.52
CA ALA A 59 4.80 5.07 -14.62
C ALA A 59 4.70 3.54 -14.51
N ARG A 60 4.75 2.97 -13.30
CA ARG A 60 4.74 1.52 -13.07
C ARG A 60 3.34 0.92 -13.02
N TYR A 61 2.35 1.69 -12.60
CA TYR A 61 0.98 1.26 -12.30
C TYR A 61 -0.08 2.15 -12.96
N ALA A 62 0.09 2.43 -14.25
CA ALA A 62 -0.81 3.30 -15.02
C ALA A 62 -2.19 2.67 -15.32
N ASP A 63 -2.25 1.34 -15.39
CA ASP A 63 -3.45 0.62 -15.82
C ASP A 63 -4.56 0.65 -14.76
N ARG A 64 -5.81 0.50 -15.23
CA ARG A 64 -6.99 0.28 -14.38
C ARG A 64 -7.71 -0.99 -14.81
N HIS A 65 -8.28 -1.69 -13.84
CA HIS A 65 -9.10 -2.87 -14.10
C HIS A 65 -10.60 -2.54 -14.19
N ALA A 66 -11.33 -3.33 -14.98
CA ALA A 66 -12.79 -3.23 -15.13
C ALA A 66 -13.59 -3.88 -13.98
N ILE A 67 -12.92 -4.45 -12.98
CA ILE A 67 -13.55 -5.18 -11.87
C ILE A 67 -14.12 -4.16 -10.88
N GLN A 68 -15.37 -3.76 -11.13
CA GLN A 68 -16.06 -2.67 -10.42
C GLN A 68 -17.36 -3.11 -9.76
N THR A 69 -17.63 -4.41 -9.66
CA THR A 69 -18.82 -4.92 -8.95
C THR A 69 -18.44 -6.13 -8.10
N ASP A 70 -19.23 -6.44 -7.07
CA ASP A 70 -19.02 -7.64 -6.25
C ASP A 70 -19.09 -8.92 -7.11
N ALA A 71 -19.95 -8.93 -8.13
CA ALA A 71 -20.05 -10.04 -9.08
C ALA A 71 -18.75 -10.21 -9.89
N ALA A 72 -18.24 -9.13 -10.49
CA ALA A 72 -16.98 -9.18 -11.24
C ALA A 72 -15.80 -9.56 -10.33
N LEU A 73 -15.78 -9.07 -9.09
CA LEU A 73 -14.75 -9.41 -8.11
C LEU A 73 -14.82 -10.89 -7.72
N TYR A 74 -16.03 -11.41 -7.49
CA TYR A 74 -16.24 -12.83 -7.23
C TYR A 74 -15.69 -13.68 -8.37
N ASP A 75 -16.08 -13.39 -9.62
CA ASP A 75 -15.61 -14.15 -10.78
C ASP A 75 -14.08 -14.08 -10.91
N TYR A 76 -13.51 -12.91 -10.74
CA TYR A 76 -12.06 -12.69 -10.78
C TYR A 76 -11.30 -13.54 -9.75
N VAL A 77 -11.67 -13.42 -8.47
CA VAL A 77 -11.01 -14.17 -7.38
C VAL A 77 -11.25 -15.67 -7.54
N ASN A 78 -12.45 -16.07 -7.95
CA ASN A 78 -12.79 -17.47 -8.16
C ASN A 78 -12.01 -18.11 -9.32
N GLN A 79 -11.71 -17.37 -10.39
CA GLN A 79 -10.84 -17.84 -11.47
C GLN A 79 -9.41 -18.11 -10.97
N ILE A 80 -8.86 -17.23 -10.13
CA ILE A 80 -7.54 -17.43 -9.50
C ILE A 80 -7.58 -18.70 -8.61
N ARG A 81 -8.61 -18.82 -7.76
CA ARG A 81 -8.83 -20.01 -6.91
C ARG A 81 -8.86 -21.29 -7.73
N GLN A 82 -9.60 -21.33 -8.83
CA GLN A 82 -9.71 -22.52 -9.67
C GLN A 82 -8.40 -22.89 -10.37
N ARG A 83 -7.62 -21.88 -10.78
CA ARG A 83 -6.32 -22.09 -11.42
C ARG A 83 -5.29 -22.68 -10.46
N HIS A 84 -5.18 -22.15 -9.25
CA HIS A 84 -4.06 -22.48 -8.34
C HIS A 84 -4.46 -23.35 -7.14
N LEU A 85 -5.73 -23.36 -6.74
CA LEU A 85 -6.24 -23.98 -5.52
C LEU A 85 -7.39 -24.96 -5.83
N LYS A 86 -7.17 -25.90 -6.76
CA LYS A 86 -8.20 -26.85 -7.23
C LYS A 86 -8.97 -27.59 -6.12
N ASN A 87 -8.29 -27.92 -5.02
CA ASN A 87 -8.86 -28.63 -3.87
C ASN A 87 -9.29 -27.71 -2.71
N ALA A 88 -9.22 -26.39 -2.88
CA ALA A 88 -9.67 -25.47 -1.84
C ALA A 88 -11.20 -25.38 -1.80
N PRO A 89 -11.79 -25.11 -0.62
CA PRO A 89 -13.22 -24.90 -0.48
C PRO A 89 -13.76 -23.81 -1.43
N PRO A 90 -15.01 -23.94 -1.89
CA PRO A 90 -15.63 -22.91 -2.72
C PRO A 90 -15.83 -21.61 -1.91
N LEU A 91 -15.73 -20.49 -2.62
CA LEU A 91 -16.05 -19.18 -2.08
C LEU A 91 -17.56 -19.04 -2.01
N SER A 92 -18.07 -18.61 -0.85
CA SER A 92 -19.50 -18.34 -0.66
C SER A 92 -19.87 -16.89 -0.95
N ARG A 93 -18.91 -15.97 -0.79
CA ARG A 93 -19.03 -14.56 -1.13
C ARG A 93 -17.66 -13.95 -1.33
N VAL A 94 -17.55 -13.03 -2.27
CA VAL A 94 -16.45 -12.09 -2.41
C VAL A 94 -17.09 -10.74 -2.65
N ALA A 95 -16.68 -9.71 -1.90
CA ALA A 95 -17.30 -8.40 -2.00
C ALA A 95 -16.33 -7.30 -1.61
N TYR A 96 -16.54 -6.12 -2.19
CA TYR A 96 -15.89 -4.91 -1.69
C TYR A 96 -16.53 -4.48 -0.36
N ASP A 97 -15.73 -3.97 0.57
CA ASP A 97 -16.19 -3.48 1.87
C ASP A 97 -15.49 -2.16 2.21
N SER A 98 -16.27 -1.10 2.41
CA SER A 98 -15.77 0.25 2.72
C SER A 98 -15.28 0.39 4.17
N ARG A 99 -15.54 -0.59 5.03
CA ARG A 99 -15.09 -0.60 6.43
C ARG A 99 -13.68 -1.18 6.59
N GLN A 100 -13.13 -1.79 5.54
CA GLN A 100 -11.76 -2.29 5.52
C GLN A 100 -10.81 -1.11 5.34
N HIS A 101 -9.90 -0.90 6.29
CA HIS A 101 -8.99 0.24 6.28
C HIS A 101 -7.53 -0.21 6.38
N PRO A 102 -6.64 0.24 5.46
CA PRO A 102 -5.23 -0.12 5.43
C PRO A 102 -4.47 0.09 6.75
N VAL A 103 -4.84 1.11 7.52
CA VAL A 103 -4.13 1.58 8.71
C VAL A 103 -4.12 0.54 9.84
N HIS A 104 -5.09 -0.37 9.88
CA HIS A 104 -5.20 -1.40 10.94
C HIS A 104 -4.66 -2.77 10.52
N GLY A 105 -3.85 -2.85 9.44
CA GLY A 105 -3.21 -4.10 9.03
C GLY A 105 -4.12 -5.12 8.34
N THR A 106 -5.35 -4.74 7.98
CA THR A 106 -6.33 -5.57 7.28
C THR A 106 -6.62 -4.96 5.90
N LEU A 107 -5.72 -5.19 4.94
CA LEU A 107 -5.93 -4.78 3.54
C LEU A 107 -6.99 -5.64 2.84
N GLY A 108 -7.26 -6.82 3.40
CA GLY A 108 -8.42 -7.66 3.16
C GLY A 108 -8.68 -8.51 4.41
N THR A 109 -9.87 -9.11 4.47
CA THR A 109 -10.17 -10.11 5.52
C THR A 109 -10.85 -11.32 4.91
N ASN A 110 -10.31 -12.50 5.20
CA ASN A 110 -10.96 -13.80 5.01
C ASN A 110 -11.73 -14.14 6.29
N THR A 111 -13.02 -13.81 6.32
CA THR A 111 -13.86 -14.11 7.48
C THR A 111 -14.54 -15.46 7.28
N ARG A 112 -14.18 -16.43 8.12
CA ARG A 112 -14.86 -17.74 8.19
C ARG A 112 -16.17 -17.59 8.98
N VAL A 113 -17.28 -17.34 8.29
CA VAL A 113 -18.59 -17.32 8.95
C VAL A 113 -19.07 -18.76 9.13
N ALA A 114 -18.99 -19.29 10.35
CA ALA A 114 -19.65 -20.52 10.72
C ALA A 114 -21.14 -20.23 10.99
N ARG A 115 -22.05 -20.77 10.17
CA ARG A 115 -23.49 -20.79 10.48
C ARG A 115 -23.95 -22.23 10.65
N VAL A 116 -24.68 -22.48 11.74
CA VAL A 116 -25.34 -23.76 12.01
C VAL A 116 -26.64 -23.80 11.21
N GLN A 117 -26.81 -24.80 10.34
CA GLN A 117 -28.07 -25.07 9.64
C GLN A 117 -28.43 -26.53 9.89
N GLY A 118 -29.36 -26.78 10.82
CA GLY A 118 -29.62 -28.12 11.35
C GLY A 118 -28.48 -28.61 12.26
N SER A 119 -28.18 -29.92 12.24
CA SER A 119 -27.13 -30.54 13.09
C SER A 119 -25.71 -30.51 12.49
N ARG A 120 -25.47 -29.81 11.37
CA ARG A 120 -24.15 -29.75 10.70
C ARG A 120 -23.64 -28.31 10.56
N LEU A 121 -22.40 -28.08 10.96
CA LEU A 121 -21.65 -26.85 10.64
C LEU A 121 -21.26 -26.86 9.16
N LYS A 122 -21.79 -25.92 8.37
CA LYS A 122 -21.24 -25.60 7.04
C LYS A 122 -20.32 -24.40 7.18
N THR A 123 -19.04 -24.59 6.86
CA THR A 123 -18.09 -23.48 6.75
C THR A 123 -18.38 -22.72 5.47
N LYS A 124 -18.65 -21.42 5.59
CA LYS A 124 -18.72 -20.50 4.46
C LYS A 124 -17.44 -19.66 4.43
N HIS A 125 -16.77 -19.63 3.28
CA HIS A 125 -15.59 -18.81 3.06
C HIS A 125 -16.05 -17.50 2.41
N GLU A 126 -15.90 -16.39 3.12
CA GLU A 126 -16.19 -15.05 2.61
C GLU A 126 -14.89 -14.25 2.54
N ILE A 127 -14.64 -13.63 1.38
CA ILE A 127 -13.52 -12.71 1.19
C ILE A 127 -14.07 -11.28 1.11
N ARG A 128 -13.47 -10.37 1.86
CA ARG A 128 -13.74 -8.93 1.81
C ARG A 128 -12.50 -8.19 1.37
N VAL A 129 -12.64 -7.38 0.32
CA VAL A 129 -11.57 -6.54 -0.24
C VAL A 129 -11.91 -5.08 0.01
N ALA A 130 -10.95 -4.27 0.44
CA ALA A 130 -11.21 -2.84 0.67
C ALA A 130 -11.66 -2.14 -0.63
N THR A 131 -12.60 -1.20 -0.52
CA THR A 131 -13.12 -0.46 -1.69
C THR A 131 -12.04 0.33 -2.43
N LEU A 132 -10.93 0.69 -1.78
CA LEU A 132 -9.81 1.37 -2.42
C LEU A 132 -9.26 0.59 -3.63
N PHE A 133 -9.31 -0.75 -3.59
CA PHE A 133 -8.84 -1.59 -4.68
C PHE A 133 -9.72 -1.52 -5.93
N ARG A 134 -10.77 -0.70 -5.96
CA ARG A 134 -11.48 -0.34 -7.19
C ARG A 134 -10.68 0.60 -8.07
N ASP A 135 -9.88 1.45 -7.44
CA ASP A 135 -9.14 2.54 -8.07
C ASP A 135 -7.65 2.25 -8.23
N THR A 136 -7.20 1.07 -7.79
CA THR A 136 -5.82 0.62 -7.92
C THR A 136 -5.54 -0.02 -9.27
N ALA A 137 -4.25 -0.17 -9.60
CA ALA A 137 -3.85 -0.95 -10.75
C ALA A 137 -4.23 -2.44 -10.62
N PRO A 138 -4.42 -3.15 -11.76
CA PRO A 138 -4.74 -4.59 -11.78
C PRO A 138 -3.78 -5.44 -10.93
N ALA A 139 -2.50 -5.07 -10.87
CA ALA A 139 -1.49 -5.77 -10.10
C ALA A 139 -1.76 -5.74 -8.58
N PHE A 140 -2.23 -4.62 -8.04
CA PHE A 140 -2.57 -4.50 -6.61
C PHE A 140 -3.82 -5.29 -6.27
N LEU A 141 -4.86 -5.25 -7.12
CA LEU A 141 -6.04 -6.09 -6.95
C LEU A 141 -5.68 -7.59 -7.00
N ARG A 142 -4.77 -7.97 -7.90
CA ARG A 142 -4.27 -9.34 -8.00
C ARG A 142 -3.53 -9.77 -6.75
N MET A 143 -2.63 -8.93 -6.26
CA MET A 143 -1.85 -9.17 -5.05
C MET A 143 -2.75 -9.41 -3.84
N ILE A 144 -3.74 -8.54 -3.59
CA ILE A 144 -4.63 -8.74 -2.45
C ILE A 144 -5.55 -9.95 -2.64
N ALA A 145 -6.00 -10.24 -3.86
CA ALA A 145 -6.79 -11.43 -4.14
C ALA A 145 -6.04 -12.73 -3.82
N VAL A 146 -4.74 -12.83 -4.19
CA VAL A 146 -3.94 -14.02 -3.87
C VAL A 146 -3.64 -14.12 -2.38
N HIS A 147 -3.45 -12.99 -1.69
CA HIS A 147 -3.28 -12.94 -0.23
C HIS A 147 -4.49 -13.57 0.48
N GLU A 148 -5.70 -13.09 0.16
CA GLU A 148 -6.93 -13.58 0.78
C GLU A 148 -7.23 -15.04 0.42
N LEU A 149 -6.86 -15.47 -0.79
CA LEU A 149 -6.98 -16.86 -1.20
C LEU A 149 -6.00 -17.78 -0.47
N ALA A 150 -4.78 -17.32 -0.17
CA ALA A 150 -3.81 -18.08 0.60
C ALA A 150 -4.35 -18.40 2.00
N HIS A 151 -5.12 -17.48 2.59
CA HIS A 151 -5.83 -17.69 3.86
C HIS A 151 -6.86 -18.83 3.86
N LEU A 152 -7.25 -19.38 2.71
CA LEU A 152 -8.07 -20.59 2.65
C LEU A 152 -7.31 -21.85 3.12
N LYS A 153 -5.98 -21.84 3.05
CA LYS A 153 -5.10 -22.96 3.44
C LYS A 153 -4.19 -22.59 4.62
N GLU A 154 -3.66 -21.37 4.61
CA GLU A 154 -2.64 -20.90 5.55
C GLU A 154 -3.17 -19.72 6.38
N ARG A 155 -3.45 -19.95 7.67
CA ARG A 155 -4.12 -18.95 8.52
C ARG A 155 -3.20 -17.82 8.98
N GLU A 156 -1.93 -18.15 9.21
CA GLU A 156 -0.92 -17.25 9.73
C GLU A 156 0.07 -16.90 8.62
N HIS A 157 0.63 -15.69 8.65
CA HIS A 157 1.63 -15.21 7.69
C HIS A 157 3.02 -15.85 7.91
N THR A 158 3.07 -17.17 7.80
CA THR A 158 4.30 -17.97 7.90
C THR A 158 5.02 -18.08 6.55
N LYS A 159 6.17 -18.74 6.53
CA LYS A 159 6.88 -19.06 5.28
C LYS A 159 5.98 -19.81 4.28
N ALA A 160 5.12 -20.73 4.75
CA ALA A 160 4.21 -21.48 3.89
C ALA A 160 3.15 -20.57 3.23
N PHE A 161 2.62 -19.61 3.98
CA PHE A 161 1.69 -18.60 3.46
C PHE A 161 2.32 -17.79 2.33
N TYR A 162 3.52 -17.25 2.54
CA TYR A 162 4.20 -16.44 1.53
C TYR A 162 4.60 -17.27 0.29
N GLN A 163 5.04 -18.52 0.48
CA GLN A 163 5.29 -19.44 -0.62
C GLN A 163 4.02 -19.71 -1.45
N LEU A 164 2.87 -19.86 -0.79
CA LEU A 164 1.60 -20.04 -1.47
C LEU A 164 1.18 -18.78 -2.24
N CYS A 165 1.41 -17.59 -1.68
CA CYS A 165 1.18 -16.33 -2.38
C CYS A 165 2.06 -16.22 -3.63
N GLN A 166 3.36 -16.49 -3.51
CA GLN A 166 4.31 -16.46 -4.64
C GLN A 166 4.01 -17.50 -5.71
N TYR A 167 3.47 -18.67 -5.33
CA TYR A 167 3.00 -19.66 -6.28
C TYR A 167 1.83 -19.16 -7.14
N MET A 168 0.94 -18.34 -6.56
CA MET A 168 -0.19 -17.74 -7.28
C MET A 168 0.19 -16.47 -8.03
N GLU A 169 1.14 -15.70 -7.49
CA GLU A 169 1.66 -14.45 -8.04
C GLU A 169 3.17 -14.33 -7.78
N PRO A 170 4.05 -14.66 -8.75
CA PRO A 170 5.50 -14.67 -8.57
C PRO A 170 6.07 -13.35 -8.01
N ASP A 171 5.50 -12.22 -8.38
CA ASP A 171 5.94 -10.88 -7.95
C ASP A 171 5.30 -10.42 -6.63
N TYR A 172 4.62 -11.32 -5.90
CA TYR A 172 3.81 -11.00 -4.72
C TYR A 172 4.49 -10.06 -3.72
N HIS A 173 5.74 -10.34 -3.34
CA HIS A 173 6.45 -9.50 -2.35
C HIS A 173 6.75 -8.10 -2.86
N GLN A 174 7.06 -7.96 -4.15
CA GLN A 174 7.28 -6.66 -4.77
C GLN A 174 5.96 -5.89 -4.85
N LEU A 175 4.87 -6.55 -5.26
CA LEU A 175 3.55 -5.94 -5.33
C LEU A 175 3.01 -5.54 -3.94
N GLU A 176 3.30 -6.32 -2.90
CA GLU A 176 2.94 -5.98 -1.52
C GLU A 176 3.72 -4.73 -1.05
N PHE A 177 5.02 -4.68 -1.30
CA PHE A 177 5.83 -3.50 -1.01
C PHE A 177 5.36 -2.27 -1.79
N ASP A 178 5.12 -2.41 -3.09
CA ASP A 178 4.68 -1.33 -3.97
C ASP A 178 3.27 -0.82 -3.59
N LEU A 179 2.38 -1.70 -3.10
CA LEU A 179 1.11 -1.27 -2.52
C LEU A 179 1.33 -0.41 -1.27
N ARG A 180 2.26 -0.79 -0.38
CA ARG A 180 2.56 0.01 0.83
C ARG A 180 3.12 1.39 0.45
N LEU A 181 3.91 1.49 -0.60
CA LEU A 181 4.33 2.78 -1.18
C LEU A 181 3.14 3.58 -1.71
N TYR A 182 2.23 2.93 -2.46
CA TYR A 182 1.01 3.57 -2.96
C TYR A 182 0.14 4.14 -1.82
N LEU A 183 -0.08 3.37 -0.76
CA LEU A 183 -0.83 3.81 0.43
C LEU A 183 -0.15 4.97 1.15
N THR A 184 1.19 4.95 1.22
CA THR A 184 1.98 6.04 1.81
C THR A 184 1.79 7.34 1.01
N TRP A 185 1.85 7.26 -0.33
CA TRP A 185 1.57 8.39 -1.21
C TRP A 185 0.13 8.91 -1.08
N GLN A 186 -0.87 8.02 -0.98
CA GLN A 186 -2.27 8.42 -0.77
C GLN A 186 -2.46 9.17 0.55
N ASP A 187 -1.80 8.74 1.62
CA ASP A 187 -1.91 9.38 2.93
C ASP A 187 -1.23 10.75 2.98
N ILE A 188 -0.06 10.89 2.34
CA ILE A 188 0.62 12.18 2.16
C ILE A 188 -0.30 13.15 1.41
N ARG A 189 -0.99 12.69 0.36
CA ARG A 189 -1.94 13.52 -0.41
C ARG A 189 -3.23 13.85 0.32
N SER A 190 -3.67 12.98 1.23
CA SER A 190 -4.94 13.13 1.97
C SER A 190 -4.78 13.94 3.25
N SER A 191 -3.54 14.13 3.71
CA SER A 191 -3.16 15.07 4.75
C SER A 191 -2.37 16.25 4.15
N PRO A 192 -2.95 17.03 3.22
CA PRO A 192 -2.28 18.23 2.75
C PRO A 192 -2.21 19.22 3.91
N ASP A 193 -1.05 19.86 4.09
CA ASP A 193 -0.82 20.95 5.06
C ASP A 193 -1.92 22.03 5.02
#